data_AF-A0A3D3FKF2-F1
#
_entry.id   AF-A0A3D3FKF2-F1
#
_cell.length_a   1.000
_cell.length_b   1.000
_cell.length_c   1.000
_cell.angle_alpha   90.00
_cell.angle_beta   90.00
_cell.angle_gamma   90.00
#
_symmetry.space_group_name_H-M   'P 1'
#
loop_
_entity.id
_entity.type
_entity.pdbx_description
1 polymer ?
#
loop_
_entity_poly.entity_id
_entity_poly.type
_entity_poly.pdbx_seq_one_letter_code
_entity_poly.pdbx_strand_id
1 'polypeptide(L)'
;MNKFTKSVLGGIGVLMASSFIMACSNPMADSAGAESLSSRGAARSLTLLDGSPILGMAESFAVFGGGAGITNQGTLTAIKGDMGTTGASTMITGFHSASFSYAETPLNVGAVDGLVYTDAPQGSAEDFEIAKAVASDALTAFNYLASLPDGTDPGAGQLGGLTLIPGVYKSASGAFLLTGSDLTLDAQGDADAVWVFQMASSLTVGTPLEARSVILVNGAQASNVYWQVGSAATVNGAGGGIMAGTIIASAGMTFSTAGNASATLLNGRALSLFAAVTMVNTVIAADGVSAAVPVETPVEPPVEPASPITISGTSAANVVAVVAGGGFIVVENNGGLVTVTETGTGTIDIANDGGLMTATNTGNGLMTINSTATGTVTVTNTGNGRVTINATGAEVITITHTGDEDFTYPAL
;
A
#
# COMPACT_ATOMS: atom_id res chain seq x y z
N MET A 1 -42.00 64.52 1.96
CA MET A 1 -40.65 65.10 1.82
C MET A 1 -39.66 63.95 1.74
N ASN A 2 -38.76 63.77 0.76
CA ASN A 2 -38.54 64.42 -0.53
C ASN A 2 -37.64 63.48 -1.37
N LYS A 3 -38.06 63.25 -2.61
CA LYS A 3 -37.30 63.22 -3.88
C LYS A 3 -36.07 62.29 -4.06
N PHE A 4 -36.24 61.41 -5.05
CA PHE A 4 -35.18 60.96 -5.98
C PHE A 4 -34.47 62.14 -6.65
N THR A 5 -33.15 62.05 -6.78
CA THR A 5 -32.36 62.76 -7.80
C THR A 5 -31.38 61.84 -8.48
N LYS A 6 -31.51 61.81 -9.80
CA LYS A 6 -30.70 61.12 -10.81
C LYS A 6 -29.40 61.92 -11.03
N SER A 7 -28.27 61.23 -11.16
CA SER A 7 -27.06 61.80 -11.76
C SER A 7 -26.41 60.73 -12.64
N VAL A 8 -26.49 60.97 -13.94
CA VAL A 8 -25.84 60.23 -15.02
C VAL A 8 -24.47 60.88 -15.25
N LEU A 9 -23.41 60.08 -15.31
CA LEU A 9 -22.16 60.33 -16.04
C LEU A 9 -21.59 58.92 -16.26
N GLY A 10 -21.54 58.33 -17.45
CA GLY A 10 -20.92 58.86 -18.67
C GLY A 10 -19.53 58.22 -18.79
N GLY A 11 -19.43 57.01 -19.33
CA GLY A 11 -18.17 56.28 -19.46
C GLY A 11 -18.30 55.11 -20.43
N ILE A 12 -18.07 55.40 -21.71
CA ILE A 12 -17.99 54.44 -22.81
C ILE A 12 -16.72 53.59 -22.62
N GLY A 13 -16.90 52.29 -22.42
CA GLY A 13 -15.83 51.29 -22.40
C GLY A 13 -16.16 50.18 -23.39
N VAL A 14 -15.51 50.25 -24.56
CA VAL A 14 -15.61 49.30 -25.67
C VAL A 14 -15.08 47.93 -25.21
N LEU A 15 -15.93 46.91 -25.19
CA LEU A 15 -15.53 45.51 -25.03
C LEU A 15 -15.53 44.86 -26.42
N MET A 16 -14.34 44.67 -26.99
CA MET A 16 -14.13 43.92 -28.23
C MET A 16 -14.36 42.43 -27.94
N ALA A 17 -15.51 41.89 -28.35
CA ALA A 17 -15.71 40.47 -28.54
C ALA A 17 -15.28 40.11 -29.97
N SER A 18 -14.15 39.42 -30.12
CA SER A 18 -13.75 38.85 -31.41
C SER A 18 -14.31 37.43 -31.51
N SER A 19 -15.47 37.33 -32.16
CA SER A 19 -16.02 36.09 -32.70
C SER A 19 -15.39 35.81 -34.07
N PHE A 20 -14.67 34.70 -34.19
CA PHE A 20 -14.31 34.15 -35.49
C PHE A 20 -15.37 33.12 -35.90
N ILE A 21 -16.24 33.52 -36.82
CA ILE A 21 -17.11 32.64 -37.60
C ILE A 21 -16.32 32.33 -38.88
N MET A 22 -16.00 31.06 -39.12
CA MET A 22 -15.64 30.59 -40.45
C MET A 22 -16.67 29.53 -40.86
N ALA A 23 -17.59 29.98 -41.72
CA ALA A 23 -18.50 29.14 -42.46
C ALA A 23 -17.79 28.65 -43.73
N CYS A 24 -17.81 27.35 -43.97
CA CYS A 24 -17.60 26.76 -45.29
C CYS A 24 -18.66 25.67 -45.50
N SER A 25 -19.74 26.07 -46.16
CA SER A 25 -20.46 25.39 -47.24
C SER A 25 -20.44 23.85 -47.30
N ASN A 26 -21.60 23.23 -47.06
CA ASN A 26 -21.92 21.88 -47.54
C ASN A 26 -22.05 21.86 -49.08
N PRO A 27 -21.82 20.71 -49.73
CA PRO A 27 -22.68 20.23 -50.78
C PRO A 27 -23.55 19.05 -50.29
N MET A 28 -24.76 18.99 -50.83
CA MET A 28 -25.83 18.03 -50.55
C MET A 28 -25.53 16.59 -50.99
N ALA A 29 -26.19 15.67 -50.26
CA ALA A 29 -26.73 14.37 -50.67
C ALA A 29 -25.75 13.19 -50.89
N ASP A 30 -25.84 12.19 -50.02
CA ASP A 30 -26.60 10.99 -50.36
C ASP A 30 -27.18 10.31 -49.10
N SER A 31 -28.40 9.82 -49.21
CA SER A 31 -29.06 9.01 -48.19
C SER A 31 -28.85 7.55 -48.53
N ALA A 32 -27.99 6.84 -47.80
CA ALA A 32 -27.94 5.39 -47.84
C ALA A 32 -27.34 4.83 -46.54
N GLY A 33 -28.08 3.93 -45.89
CA GLY A 33 -27.51 2.93 -44.99
C GLY A 33 -27.34 3.34 -43.53
N ALA A 34 -28.44 3.29 -42.77
CA ALA A 34 -28.34 2.77 -41.41
C ALA A 34 -27.96 1.28 -41.53
N GLU A 35 -26.68 0.99 -41.63
CA GLU A 35 -26.17 -0.38 -41.64
C GLU A 35 -26.03 -0.86 -40.19
N SER A 36 -26.94 -1.76 -39.85
CA SER A 36 -26.88 -2.73 -38.75
C SER A 36 -25.44 -3.08 -38.32
N LEU A 37 -25.06 -2.71 -37.10
CA LEU A 37 -23.94 -3.34 -36.37
C LEU A 37 -24.38 -4.74 -35.90
N SER A 38 -24.68 -5.63 -36.86
CA SER A 38 -24.86 -7.04 -36.59
C SER A 38 -23.71 -7.82 -37.22
N SER A 39 -22.82 -8.28 -36.35
CA SER A 39 -21.86 -9.37 -36.55
C SER A 39 -20.67 -9.13 -37.48
N ARG A 40 -19.49 -9.48 -36.94
CA ARG A 40 -18.19 -9.76 -37.58
C ARG A 40 -17.17 -8.60 -37.59
N GLY A 41 -16.34 -8.60 -36.57
CA GLY A 41 -15.01 -7.96 -36.55
C GLY A 41 -14.41 -8.11 -35.15
N ALA A 42 -13.39 -8.95 -35.01
CA ALA A 42 -12.62 -9.18 -33.78
C ALA A 42 -12.24 -7.85 -33.11
N ALA A 43 -12.46 -7.78 -31.79
CA ALA A 43 -12.23 -6.57 -31.00
C ALA A 43 -10.74 -6.26 -30.95
N ARG A 44 -10.35 -5.04 -31.34
CA ARG A 44 -9.03 -4.46 -31.07
C ARG A 44 -9.02 -3.91 -29.64
N SER A 45 -7.82 -3.63 -29.11
CA SER A 45 -7.63 -2.78 -27.92
C SER A 45 -8.55 -1.55 -27.96
N LEU A 46 -9.28 -1.31 -26.87
CA LEU A 46 -10.30 -0.27 -26.76
C LEU A 46 -9.65 1.11 -26.90
N THR A 47 -10.12 1.86 -27.89
CA THR A 47 -9.69 3.22 -28.16
C THR A 47 -10.89 4.16 -28.10
N LEU A 48 -10.64 5.39 -27.67
CA LEU A 48 -11.61 6.47 -27.75
C LEU A 48 -11.89 6.83 -29.22
N LEU A 49 -12.90 7.67 -29.48
CA LEU A 49 -13.29 8.06 -30.84
C LEU A 49 -12.17 8.78 -31.62
N ASP A 50 -11.17 9.31 -30.92
CA ASP A 50 -9.98 9.95 -31.49
C ASP A 50 -8.80 8.97 -31.73
N GLY A 51 -8.97 7.69 -31.40
CA GLY A 51 -7.94 6.65 -31.53
C GLY A 51 -6.98 6.53 -30.33
N SER A 52 -7.13 7.34 -29.28
CA SER A 52 -6.30 7.27 -28.08
C SER A 52 -6.66 6.04 -27.22
N PRO A 53 -5.70 5.44 -26.47
CA PRO A 53 -6.01 4.39 -25.50
C PRO A 53 -7.08 4.84 -24.51
N ILE A 54 -8.05 3.97 -24.20
CA ILE A 54 -9.19 4.32 -23.34
C ILE A 54 -8.78 4.84 -21.95
N LEU A 55 -7.66 4.34 -21.40
CA LEU A 55 -7.19 4.70 -20.07
C LEU A 55 -6.36 5.99 -20.02
N GLY A 56 -5.91 6.53 -21.16
CA GLY A 56 -5.02 7.70 -21.18
C GLY A 56 -3.86 7.57 -20.19
N MET A 57 -3.62 8.61 -19.39
CA MET A 57 -2.60 8.62 -18.34
C MET A 57 -2.87 7.60 -17.21
N ALA A 58 -4.12 7.21 -16.99
CA ALA A 58 -4.45 6.21 -15.96
C ALA A 58 -3.88 4.82 -16.30
N GLU A 59 -3.45 4.58 -17.53
CA GLU A 59 -2.72 3.36 -17.90
C GLU A 59 -1.38 3.22 -17.15
N SER A 60 -0.74 4.32 -16.76
CA SER A 60 0.55 4.27 -16.04
C SER A 60 0.43 3.82 -14.57
N PHE A 61 -0.78 3.78 -14.00
CA PHE A 61 -0.99 3.52 -12.58
C PHE A 61 -1.47 2.09 -12.32
N ALA A 62 -0.89 1.44 -11.31
CA ALA A 62 -1.42 0.24 -10.69
C ALA A 62 -2.62 0.56 -9.78
N VAL A 63 -2.50 1.64 -8.99
CA VAL A 63 -3.49 2.00 -7.95
C VAL A 63 -3.76 3.49 -7.96
N PHE A 64 -5.04 3.86 -7.99
CA PHE A 64 -5.45 5.25 -7.81
C PHE A 64 -6.57 5.35 -6.77
N GLY A 65 -6.35 6.13 -5.71
CA GLY A 65 -7.29 6.28 -4.61
C GLY A 65 -7.87 7.68 -4.52
N GLY A 66 -8.77 8.04 -5.45
CA GLY A 66 -9.61 9.24 -5.49
C GLY A 66 -9.22 10.43 -4.62
N GLY A 67 -10.20 11.03 -3.94
CA GLY A 67 -9.98 12.11 -2.97
C GLY A 67 -9.76 11.62 -1.54
N ALA A 68 -9.87 10.31 -1.30
CA ALA A 68 -9.83 9.69 0.03
C ALA A 68 -8.59 8.81 0.29
N GLY A 69 -7.64 8.77 -0.64
CA GLY A 69 -6.36 8.11 -0.46
C GLY A 69 -6.37 6.59 -0.60
N ILE A 70 -5.33 5.97 -0.06
CA ILE A 70 -5.04 4.54 -0.23
C ILE A 70 -4.56 4.00 1.12
N THR A 71 -5.21 2.95 1.61
CA THR A 71 -4.92 2.38 2.94
C THR A 71 -4.51 0.92 2.82
N ASN A 72 -3.34 0.57 3.35
CA ASN A 72 -2.92 -0.79 3.57
C ASN A 72 -2.97 -1.15 5.06
N GLN A 73 -3.45 -2.36 5.34
CA GLN A 73 -3.54 -2.95 6.68
C GLN A 73 -2.92 -4.36 6.73
N GLY A 74 -2.12 -4.75 5.74
CA GLY A 74 -1.39 -6.03 5.71
C GLY A 74 0.11 -5.84 5.53
N THR A 75 0.88 -6.90 5.77
CA THR A 75 2.35 -6.90 5.67
C THR A 75 2.88 -7.51 4.37
N LEU A 76 2.00 -8.15 3.59
CA LEU A 76 2.33 -8.79 2.30
C LEU A 76 1.81 -7.99 1.11
N THR A 77 1.48 -6.72 1.31
CA THR A 77 0.98 -5.86 0.24
C THR A 77 2.13 -5.41 -0.65
N ALA A 78 1.96 -5.54 -1.96
CA ALA A 78 2.95 -5.11 -2.94
C ALA A 78 2.29 -4.54 -4.19
N ILE A 79 2.68 -3.31 -4.54
CA ILE A 79 2.21 -2.61 -5.73
C ILE A 79 3.34 -2.61 -6.76
N LYS A 80 3.11 -3.21 -7.93
CA LYS A 80 4.03 -3.18 -9.07
C LYS A 80 3.47 -2.22 -10.12
N GLY A 81 4.04 -1.03 -10.16
CA GLY A 81 3.57 0.12 -10.95
C GLY A 81 3.24 1.32 -10.07
N ASP A 82 2.93 2.43 -10.73
CA ASP A 82 2.74 3.71 -10.07
C ASP A 82 1.44 3.75 -9.25
N MET A 83 1.44 4.58 -8.20
CA MET A 83 0.24 4.81 -7.40
C MET A 83 0.01 6.30 -7.16
N GLY A 84 -1.22 6.70 -6.84
CA GLY A 84 -1.48 8.09 -6.48
C GLY A 84 -2.88 8.40 -5.99
N THR A 85 -3.04 9.66 -5.60
CA THR A 85 -4.30 10.19 -5.06
C THR A 85 -4.42 11.69 -5.33
N THR A 86 -5.65 12.16 -5.48
CA THR A 86 -5.99 13.60 -5.44
C THR A 86 -6.36 14.08 -4.04
N GLY A 87 -6.42 13.17 -3.06
CA GLY A 87 -6.56 13.52 -1.65
C GLY A 87 -5.27 14.09 -1.06
N ALA A 88 -5.31 14.45 0.22
CA ALA A 88 -4.10 14.81 0.95
C ALA A 88 -3.14 13.62 0.97
N SER A 89 -1.84 13.87 0.81
CA SER A 89 -0.80 12.84 0.80
C SER A 89 -0.76 11.99 2.07
N THR A 90 -1.20 12.53 3.21
CA THR A 90 -1.34 11.81 4.48
C THR A 90 -2.47 10.78 4.48
N MET A 91 -3.32 10.76 3.45
CA MET A 91 -4.36 9.72 3.26
C MET A 91 -3.78 8.46 2.59
N ILE A 92 -2.52 8.47 2.18
CA ILE A 92 -1.78 7.25 1.87
C ILE A 92 -1.22 6.71 3.19
N THR A 93 -1.55 5.47 3.55
CA THR A 93 -1.13 4.85 4.83
C THR A 93 -0.78 3.37 4.67
N GLY A 94 0.25 2.93 5.39
CA GLY A 94 0.74 1.54 5.36
C GLY A 94 1.56 1.19 4.13
N PHE A 95 2.25 2.15 3.52
CA PHE A 95 3.08 1.90 2.33
C PHE A 95 4.46 2.53 2.46
N HIS A 96 5.42 2.01 1.71
CA HIS A 96 6.67 2.70 1.41
C HIS A 96 7.01 2.61 -0.07
N SER A 97 7.65 3.67 -0.58
CA SER A 97 8.33 3.69 -1.86
C SER A 97 9.83 3.80 -1.63
N ALA A 98 10.61 3.85 -2.73
CA ALA A 98 12.04 4.14 -2.65
C ALA A 98 12.37 5.51 -2.01
N SER A 99 11.40 6.43 -1.98
CA SER A 99 11.62 7.83 -1.55
C SER A 99 10.98 8.19 -0.21
N PHE A 100 9.92 7.50 0.21
CA PHE A 100 9.15 7.88 1.40
C PHE A 100 8.40 6.70 2.04
N SER A 101 8.21 6.74 3.36
CA SER A 101 7.36 5.79 4.11
C SER A 101 6.09 6.50 4.62
N TYR A 102 4.95 6.01 4.19
CA TYR A 102 3.60 6.52 4.42
C TYR A 102 2.96 5.85 5.64
N ALA A 103 3.28 6.33 6.84
CA ALA A 103 2.67 5.90 8.10
C ALA A 103 2.65 4.37 8.29
N GLU A 104 3.78 3.72 8.02
CA GLU A 104 3.94 2.29 8.27
C GLU A 104 4.15 1.97 9.75
N THR A 105 3.70 0.78 10.11
CA THR A 105 3.89 0.11 11.38
C THR A 105 4.28 -1.34 11.09
N PRO A 106 4.72 -2.13 12.09
CA PRO A 106 4.98 -3.56 11.90
C PRO A 106 3.77 -4.38 11.41
N LEU A 107 2.55 -3.82 11.43
CA LEU A 107 1.32 -4.51 11.04
C LEU A 107 0.78 -4.09 9.65
N ASN A 108 1.39 -3.12 8.98
CA ASN A 108 0.92 -2.61 7.69
C ASN A 108 2.07 -2.18 6.77
N VAL A 109 2.90 -3.15 6.38
CA VAL A 109 4.03 -2.93 5.47
C VAL A 109 3.59 -3.17 4.03
N GLY A 110 3.68 -2.14 3.19
CA GLY A 110 3.21 -2.18 1.81
C GLY A 110 4.26 -1.66 0.84
N ALA A 111 4.92 -2.56 0.10
CA ALA A 111 5.96 -2.15 -0.83
C ALA A 111 5.37 -1.55 -2.13
N VAL A 112 5.94 -0.47 -2.62
CA VAL A 112 5.58 0.16 -3.90
C VAL A 112 6.80 0.15 -4.82
N ASP A 113 6.74 -0.72 -5.83
CA ASP A 113 7.70 -0.81 -6.94
C ASP A 113 7.21 0.08 -8.09
N GLY A 114 7.29 1.39 -7.85
CA GLY A 114 6.78 2.45 -8.71
C GLY A 114 6.92 3.81 -8.04
N LEU A 115 6.46 4.86 -8.71
CA LEU A 115 6.39 6.21 -8.16
C LEU A 115 5.05 6.46 -7.46
N VAL A 116 5.06 7.37 -6.49
CA VAL A 116 3.87 7.77 -5.73
C VAL A 116 3.55 9.23 -6.04
N TYR A 117 2.45 9.48 -6.74
CA TYR A 117 2.03 10.81 -7.16
C TYR A 117 0.94 11.35 -6.23
N THR A 118 1.26 12.41 -5.51
CA THR A 118 0.37 13.06 -4.55
C THR A 118 0.79 14.51 -4.33
N ASP A 119 -0.01 15.30 -3.61
CA ASP A 119 0.33 16.69 -3.27
C ASP A 119 1.40 16.76 -2.16
N ALA A 120 1.89 17.97 -1.90
CA ALA A 120 2.73 18.26 -0.75
C ALA A 120 2.06 17.83 0.58
N PRO A 121 2.83 17.44 1.61
CA PRO A 121 4.29 17.54 1.69
C PRO A 121 5.09 16.31 1.22
N GLN A 122 4.44 15.18 0.92
CA GLN A 122 5.16 13.97 0.49
C GLN A 122 5.43 13.93 -1.02
N GLY A 123 4.58 14.54 -1.83
CA GLY A 123 4.82 14.76 -3.25
C GLY A 123 5.09 16.23 -3.55
N SER A 124 4.89 16.60 -4.81
CA SER A 124 5.08 17.95 -5.33
C SER A 124 3.83 18.48 -6.05
N ALA A 125 3.82 19.77 -6.38
CA ALA A 125 2.76 20.34 -7.20
C ALA A 125 2.69 19.69 -8.61
N GLU A 126 3.84 19.28 -9.16
CA GLU A 126 3.90 18.58 -10.45
C GLU A 126 3.30 17.17 -10.34
N ASP A 127 3.62 16.44 -9.28
CA ASP A 127 3.03 15.13 -9.01
C ASP A 127 1.50 15.22 -8.84
N PHE A 128 1.02 16.30 -8.21
CA PHE A 128 -0.41 16.55 -8.06
C PHE A 128 -1.10 16.86 -9.40
N GLU A 129 -0.45 17.58 -10.33
CA GLU A 129 -0.99 17.76 -11.69
C GLU A 129 -1.09 16.42 -12.43
N ILE A 130 -0.09 15.54 -12.30
CA ILE A 130 -0.13 14.18 -12.86
C ILE A 130 -1.28 13.38 -12.26
N ALA A 131 -1.44 13.39 -10.93
CA ALA A 131 -2.54 12.70 -10.25
C ALA A 131 -3.93 13.21 -10.70
N LYS A 132 -4.08 14.51 -10.95
CA LYS A 132 -5.33 15.08 -11.50
C LYS A 132 -5.59 14.64 -12.94
N ALA A 133 -4.58 14.59 -13.79
CA ALA A 133 -4.71 14.09 -15.16
C ALA A 133 -5.15 12.62 -15.17
N VAL A 134 -4.55 11.79 -14.30
CA VAL A 134 -4.92 10.39 -14.11
C VAL A 134 -6.37 10.24 -13.65
N ALA A 135 -6.82 11.04 -12.67
CA ALA A 135 -8.22 11.02 -12.24
C ALA A 135 -9.19 11.39 -13.37
N SER A 136 -8.83 12.39 -14.18
CA SER A 136 -9.62 12.84 -15.33
C SER A 136 -9.73 11.75 -16.41
N ASP A 137 -8.63 11.09 -16.74
CA ASP A 137 -8.60 10.03 -17.75
C ASP A 137 -9.29 8.76 -17.25
N ALA A 138 -9.16 8.41 -15.97
CA ALA A 138 -9.92 7.31 -15.36
C ALA A 138 -11.43 7.59 -15.38
N LEU A 139 -11.86 8.83 -15.15
CA LEU A 139 -13.27 9.23 -15.26
C LEU A 139 -13.75 9.17 -16.71
N THR A 140 -12.91 9.57 -17.66
CA THR A 140 -13.21 9.48 -19.10
C THR A 140 -13.39 8.02 -19.52
N ALA A 141 -12.46 7.15 -19.11
CA ALA A 141 -12.55 5.71 -19.33
C ALA A 141 -13.82 5.11 -18.73
N PHE A 142 -14.14 5.46 -17.47
CA PHE A 142 -15.35 5.01 -16.80
C PHE A 142 -16.63 5.38 -17.58
N ASN A 143 -16.74 6.63 -18.01
CA ASN A 143 -17.89 7.13 -18.77
C ASN A 143 -17.98 6.48 -20.16
N TYR A 144 -16.84 6.30 -20.83
CA TYR A 144 -16.80 5.59 -22.11
C TYR A 144 -17.30 4.15 -21.93
N LEU A 145 -16.74 3.40 -20.97
CA LEU A 145 -17.13 2.02 -20.71
C LEU A 145 -18.63 1.92 -20.38
N ALA A 146 -19.18 2.86 -19.60
CA ALA A 146 -20.60 2.92 -19.28
C ALA A 146 -21.48 3.30 -20.49
N SER A 147 -20.92 3.96 -21.50
CA SER A 147 -21.64 4.39 -22.71
C SER A 147 -21.69 3.33 -23.81
N LEU A 148 -20.88 2.27 -23.72
CA LEU A 148 -20.93 1.17 -24.67
C LEU A 148 -22.34 0.55 -24.69
N PRO A 149 -22.81 0.08 -25.87
CA PRO A 149 -24.11 -0.58 -25.98
C PRO A 149 -24.27 -1.69 -24.94
N ASP A 150 -25.46 -1.74 -24.33
CA ASP A 150 -25.76 -2.67 -23.25
C ASP A 150 -25.50 -4.12 -23.66
N GLY A 151 -24.71 -4.79 -22.82
CA GLY A 151 -24.37 -6.20 -22.95
C GLY A 151 -25.43 -7.16 -22.45
N THR A 152 -25.15 -8.47 -22.58
CA THR A 152 -26.00 -9.52 -21.98
C THR A 152 -25.73 -9.69 -20.48
N ASP A 153 -26.70 -10.22 -19.74
CA ASP A 153 -26.56 -10.63 -18.33
C ASP A 153 -26.75 -12.16 -18.18
N PRO A 154 -25.76 -12.98 -18.57
CA PRO A 154 -25.92 -14.43 -18.74
C PRO A 154 -26.22 -15.20 -17.45
N GLY A 155 -25.93 -14.61 -16.29
CA GLY A 155 -26.16 -15.24 -14.99
C GLY A 155 -27.03 -14.41 -14.05
N ALA A 156 -27.79 -13.45 -14.58
CA ALA A 156 -28.65 -12.57 -13.79
C ALA A 156 -27.90 -11.90 -12.61
N GLY A 157 -26.71 -11.37 -12.90
CA GLY A 157 -25.81 -10.77 -11.92
C GLY A 157 -24.82 -11.74 -11.28
N GLN A 158 -24.93 -13.06 -11.44
CA GLN A 158 -23.91 -14.02 -10.99
C GLN A 158 -23.01 -14.46 -12.14
N LEU A 159 -21.72 -14.14 -12.06
CA LEU A 159 -20.72 -14.51 -13.05
C LEU A 159 -19.94 -15.78 -12.68
N GLY A 160 -19.96 -16.16 -11.40
CA GLY A 160 -19.25 -17.36 -10.94
C GLY A 160 -19.79 -18.64 -11.58
N GLY A 161 -18.87 -19.46 -12.10
CA GLY A 161 -19.17 -20.70 -12.80
C GLY A 161 -19.44 -20.53 -14.30
N LEU A 162 -19.44 -19.30 -14.80
CA LEU A 162 -19.61 -19.04 -16.23
C LEU A 162 -18.26 -19.10 -16.97
N THR A 163 -18.34 -19.46 -18.26
CA THR A 163 -17.26 -19.21 -19.22
C THR A 163 -17.78 -18.19 -20.23
N LEU A 164 -17.13 -17.04 -20.29
CA LEU A 164 -17.56 -15.90 -21.09
C LEU A 164 -16.59 -15.67 -22.24
N ILE A 165 -17.14 -15.64 -23.45
CA ILE A 165 -16.42 -15.22 -24.66
C ILE A 165 -16.27 -13.68 -24.68
N PRO A 166 -15.49 -13.10 -25.59
CA PRO A 166 -15.26 -11.66 -25.62
C PRO A 166 -16.57 -10.90 -25.85
N GLY A 167 -16.77 -9.77 -25.14
CA GLY A 167 -17.99 -8.98 -25.27
C GLY A 167 -18.25 -7.98 -24.13
N VAL A 168 -19.34 -7.25 -24.28
CA VAL A 168 -19.90 -6.37 -23.24
C VAL A 168 -20.95 -7.16 -22.45
N TYR A 169 -20.89 -7.02 -21.13
CA TYR A 169 -21.79 -7.64 -20.17
C TYR A 169 -22.35 -6.57 -19.24
N LYS A 170 -23.66 -6.52 -19.07
CA LYS A 170 -24.31 -5.52 -18.22
C LYS A 170 -25.24 -6.18 -17.22
N SER A 171 -25.05 -5.89 -15.94
CA SER A 171 -25.93 -6.44 -14.91
C SER A 171 -27.30 -5.78 -14.96
N ALA A 172 -28.36 -6.59 -15.12
CA ALA A 172 -29.73 -6.11 -15.06
C ALA A 172 -30.14 -5.65 -13.66
N SER A 173 -29.57 -6.29 -12.63
CA SER A 173 -29.77 -5.90 -11.21
C SER A 173 -28.93 -4.69 -10.79
N GLY A 174 -27.96 -4.30 -11.63
CA GLY A 174 -26.99 -3.27 -11.34
C GLY A 174 -25.73 -3.77 -10.62
N ALA A 175 -25.69 -5.01 -10.12
CA ALA A 175 -24.51 -5.58 -9.45
C ALA A 175 -24.01 -6.87 -10.12
N PHE A 176 -22.70 -7.09 -10.11
CA PHE A 176 -22.13 -8.40 -10.44
C PHE A 176 -21.54 -9.08 -9.21
N LEU A 177 -21.73 -10.39 -9.15
CA LEU A 177 -21.28 -11.28 -8.11
C LEU A 177 -20.41 -12.38 -8.73
N LEU A 178 -19.26 -12.66 -8.13
CA LEU A 178 -18.47 -13.87 -8.32
C LEU A 178 -18.39 -14.55 -6.96
N THR A 179 -19.45 -15.25 -6.56
CA THR A 179 -19.53 -15.84 -5.19
C THR A 179 -19.68 -17.35 -5.20
N GLY A 180 -20.30 -17.92 -6.24
CA GLY A 180 -20.56 -19.36 -6.33
C GLY A 180 -19.38 -20.20 -6.80
N SER A 181 -18.58 -19.69 -7.74
CA SER A 181 -17.41 -20.36 -8.33
C SER A 181 -16.55 -19.33 -9.06
N ASP A 182 -15.42 -19.76 -9.59
CA ASP A 182 -14.54 -18.94 -10.43
C ASP A 182 -15.21 -18.58 -11.76
N LEU A 183 -14.84 -17.44 -12.34
CA LEU A 183 -15.25 -17.00 -13.66
C LEU A 183 -14.15 -17.31 -14.67
N THR A 184 -14.48 -17.88 -15.82
CA THR A 184 -13.53 -18.10 -16.92
C THR A 184 -13.79 -17.12 -18.06
N LEU A 185 -12.74 -16.44 -18.54
CA LEU A 185 -12.77 -15.62 -19.75
C LEU A 185 -11.98 -16.33 -20.85
N ASP A 186 -12.67 -16.67 -21.94
CA ASP A 186 -12.13 -17.47 -23.04
C ASP A 186 -11.99 -16.61 -24.30
N ALA A 187 -10.74 -16.30 -24.67
CA ALA A 187 -10.41 -15.53 -25.86
C ALA A 187 -10.70 -16.26 -27.18
N GLN A 188 -10.99 -17.56 -27.15
CA GLN A 188 -11.21 -18.38 -28.34
C GLN A 188 -10.05 -18.31 -29.37
N GLY A 189 -8.82 -18.08 -28.88
CA GLY A 189 -7.62 -17.94 -29.70
C GLY A 189 -7.32 -16.51 -30.18
N ASP A 190 -8.14 -15.52 -29.82
CA ASP A 190 -7.94 -14.11 -30.17
C ASP A 190 -7.23 -13.36 -29.02
N ALA A 191 -5.96 -13.03 -29.19
CA ALA A 191 -5.20 -12.31 -28.17
C ALA A 191 -5.69 -10.86 -27.97
N ASP A 192 -6.38 -10.28 -28.96
CA ASP A 192 -6.93 -8.92 -28.86
C ASP A 192 -8.33 -8.93 -28.23
N ALA A 193 -8.87 -10.10 -27.87
CA ALA A 193 -10.17 -10.26 -27.23
C ALA A 193 -10.38 -9.32 -26.03
N VAL A 194 -11.55 -8.68 -26.00
CA VAL A 194 -11.93 -7.68 -24.98
C VAL A 194 -13.17 -8.10 -24.21
N TRP A 195 -13.14 -7.86 -22.89
CA TRP A 195 -14.30 -7.98 -22.01
C TRP A 195 -14.59 -6.65 -21.31
N VAL A 196 -15.84 -6.23 -21.32
CA VAL A 196 -16.31 -5.09 -20.55
C VAL A 196 -17.48 -5.50 -19.67
N PHE A 197 -17.34 -5.32 -18.36
CA PHE A 197 -18.40 -5.55 -17.38
C PHE A 197 -18.93 -4.22 -16.87
N GLN A 198 -20.20 -3.92 -17.18
CA GLN A 198 -20.91 -2.71 -16.78
C GLN A 198 -21.86 -3.03 -15.63
N MET A 199 -21.78 -2.28 -14.53
CA MET A 199 -22.69 -2.43 -13.39
C MET A 199 -22.96 -1.08 -12.75
N ALA A 200 -24.24 -0.79 -12.48
CA ALA A 200 -24.68 0.49 -11.93
C ALA A 200 -24.35 0.66 -10.43
N SER A 201 -24.18 -0.45 -9.72
CA SER A 201 -23.82 -0.50 -8.30
C SER A 201 -22.51 -1.26 -8.11
N SER A 202 -22.53 -2.44 -7.50
CA SER A 202 -21.35 -3.05 -6.92
C SER A 202 -20.80 -4.24 -7.70
N LEU A 203 -19.50 -4.46 -7.56
CA LEU A 203 -18.83 -5.73 -7.85
C LEU A 203 -18.51 -6.43 -6.52
N THR A 204 -18.88 -7.70 -6.39
CA THR A 204 -18.48 -8.53 -5.25
C THR A 204 -17.82 -9.80 -5.76
N VAL A 205 -16.54 -9.99 -5.44
CA VAL A 205 -15.77 -11.20 -5.75
C VAL A 205 -15.44 -11.92 -4.45
N GLY A 206 -15.68 -13.23 -4.40
CA GLY A 206 -15.55 -14.01 -3.19
C GLY A 206 -16.70 -13.81 -2.20
N THR A 207 -16.67 -14.64 -1.17
CA THR A 207 -17.49 -14.50 0.04
C THR A 207 -16.57 -14.17 1.22
N PRO A 208 -17.10 -13.87 2.41
CA PRO A 208 -16.29 -13.71 3.61
C PRO A 208 -15.48 -14.95 4.00
N LEU A 209 -15.75 -16.13 3.41
CA LEU A 209 -15.10 -17.40 3.76
C LEU A 209 -14.31 -18.02 2.61
N GLU A 210 -14.56 -17.61 1.37
CA GLU A 210 -13.96 -18.22 0.18
C GLU A 210 -13.64 -17.17 -0.87
N ALA A 211 -12.40 -17.13 -1.33
CA ALA A 211 -12.02 -16.33 -2.48
C ALA A 211 -12.48 -16.94 -3.80
N ARG A 212 -12.62 -16.09 -4.83
CA ARG A 212 -12.85 -16.48 -6.22
C ARG A 212 -11.80 -15.88 -7.14
N SER A 213 -11.67 -16.49 -8.31
CA SER A 213 -10.73 -16.08 -9.34
C SER A 213 -11.42 -15.80 -10.68
N VAL A 214 -10.78 -14.92 -11.45
CA VAL A 214 -11.02 -14.73 -12.88
C VAL A 214 -9.91 -15.45 -13.63
N ILE A 215 -10.27 -16.53 -14.31
CA ILE A 215 -9.36 -17.41 -15.04
C ILE A 215 -9.34 -16.96 -16.50
N LEU A 216 -8.16 -16.62 -17.00
CA LEU A 216 -7.94 -16.25 -18.39
C LEU A 216 -7.46 -17.48 -19.18
N VAL A 217 -8.13 -17.82 -20.27
CA VAL A 217 -7.77 -18.97 -21.11
C VAL A 217 -7.70 -18.61 -22.59
N ASN A 218 -7.03 -19.48 -23.36
CA ASN A 218 -6.98 -19.43 -24.83
C ASN A 218 -6.53 -18.09 -25.42
N GLY A 219 -5.60 -17.40 -24.76
CA GLY A 219 -5.03 -16.12 -25.21
C GLY A 219 -5.65 -14.88 -24.55
N ALA A 220 -6.58 -15.04 -23.61
CA ALA A 220 -7.17 -13.90 -22.90
C ALA A 220 -6.10 -13.16 -22.07
N GLN A 221 -6.11 -11.83 -22.16
CA GLN A 221 -5.14 -10.96 -21.48
C GLN A 221 -5.86 -10.04 -20.49
N ALA A 222 -5.29 -9.90 -19.28
CA ALA A 222 -5.88 -9.06 -18.24
C ALA A 222 -5.98 -7.59 -18.65
N SER A 223 -5.03 -7.09 -19.46
CA SER A 223 -5.06 -5.74 -20.02
C SER A 223 -6.30 -5.43 -20.87
N ASN A 224 -7.00 -6.46 -21.35
CA ASN A 224 -8.20 -6.31 -22.19
C ASN A 224 -9.50 -6.58 -21.42
N VAL A 225 -9.43 -6.70 -20.09
CA VAL A 225 -10.59 -6.91 -19.22
C VAL A 225 -10.88 -5.64 -18.42
N TYR A 226 -12.10 -5.12 -18.53
CA TYR A 226 -12.50 -3.86 -17.89
C TYR A 226 -13.75 -4.05 -17.02
N TRP A 227 -13.69 -3.52 -15.80
CA TRP A 227 -14.79 -3.55 -14.84
C TRP A 227 -15.22 -2.12 -14.51
N GLN A 228 -16.34 -1.70 -15.07
CA GLN A 228 -16.95 -0.40 -14.79
C GLN A 228 -17.95 -0.58 -13.63
N VAL A 229 -17.59 -0.05 -12.45
CA VAL A 229 -18.32 -0.26 -11.19
C VAL A 229 -18.96 1.04 -10.71
N GLY A 230 -20.28 1.14 -10.84
CA GLY A 230 -21.05 2.35 -10.56
C GLY A 230 -21.06 2.80 -9.11
N SER A 231 -20.71 1.93 -8.16
CA SER A 231 -20.44 2.26 -6.76
C SER A 231 -19.10 1.66 -6.30
N ALA A 232 -19.12 0.70 -5.38
CA ALA A 232 -17.93 0.13 -4.75
C ALA A 232 -17.68 -1.30 -5.21
N ALA A 233 -16.42 -1.70 -5.25
CA ALA A 233 -16.01 -3.08 -5.48
C ALA A 233 -15.42 -3.71 -4.20
N THR A 234 -15.82 -4.95 -3.92
CA THR A 234 -15.27 -5.77 -2.83
C THR A 234 -14.66 -7.02 -3.44
N VAL A 235 -13.35 -7.19 -3.28
CA VAL A 235 -12.59 -8.27 -3.92
C VAL A 235 -11.98 -9.18 -2.86
N ASN A 236 -12.45 -10.42 -2.84
CA ASN A 236 -11.96 -11.52 -2.02
C ASN A 236 -11.75 -11.13 -0.56
N GLY A 237 -12.85 -10.79 0.13
CA GLY A 237 -12.81 -10.41 1.55
C GLY A 237 -12.17 -11.45 2.48
N ALA A 238 -12.17 -12.73 2.08
CA ALA A 238 -11.49 -13.84 2.78
C ALA A 238 -9.97 -13.92 2.53
N GLY A 239 -9.40 -13.03 1.71
CA GLY A 239 -8.03 -13.14 1.21
C GLY A 239 -7.84 -14.25 0.17
N GLY A 240 -6.79 -14.16 -0.65
CA GLY A 240 -6.53 -15.12 -1.73
C GLY A 240 -7.29 -14.81 -3.03
N GLY A 241 -7.26 -15.77 -3.95
CA GLY A 241 -7.87 -15.65 -5.28
C GLY A 241 -7.14 -14.68 -6.22
N ILE A 242 -7.50 -14.74 -7.49
CA ILE A 242 -6.84 -13.96 -8.56
C ILE A 242 -7.89 -13.18 -9.33
N MET A 243 -7.85 -11.86 -9.23
CA MET A 243 -8.65 -10.95 -10.03
C MET A 243 -7.86 -10.55 -11.29
N ALA A 244 -8.54 -10.35 -12.41
CA ALA A 244 -7.93 -9.93 -13.66
C ALA A 244 -8.68 -8.75 -14.27
N GLY A 245 -7.96 -7.73 -14.70
CA GLY A 245 -8.51 -6.56 -15.39
C GLY A 245 -8.25 -5.22 -14.72
N THR A 246 -8.66 -4.17 -15.41
CA THR A 246 -8.71 -2.81 -14.89
C THR A 246 -10.08 -2.59 -14.23
N ILE A 247 -10.10 -2.38 -12.92
CA ILE A 247 -11.30 -2.06 -12.16
C ILE A 247 -11.37 -0.55 -11.98
N ILE A 248 -12.45 0.06 -12.47
CA ILE A 248 -12.73 1.48 -12.27
C ILE A 248 -14.02 1.62 -11.45
N ALA A 249 -13.88 2.03 -10.19
CA ALA A 249 -14.98 2.12 -9.23
C ALA A 249 -15.24 3.55 -8.78
N SER A 250 -16.51 3.98 -8.81
CA SER A 250 -16.85 5.35 -8.44
C SER A 250 -16.67 5.62 -6.94
N ALA A 251 -17.06 4.67 -6.08
CA ALA A 251 -17.23 4.86 -4.63
C ALA A 251 -16.31 3.99 -3.77
N GLY A 252 -15.21 3.49 -4.33
CA GLY A 252 -14.13 2.85 -3.58
C GLY A 252 -13.93 1.39 -3.90
N MET A 253 -12.84 0.84 -3.38
CA MET A 253 -12.48 -0.57 -3.52
C MET A 253 -11.93 -1.12 -2.22
N THR A 254 -12.30 -2.37 -1.91
CA THR A 254 -11.70 -3.12 -0.82
C THR A 254 -11.15 -4.45 -1.33
N PHE A 255 -9.92 -4.77 -0.92
CA PHE A 255 -9.28 -6.05 -1.19
C PHE A 255 -8.94 -6.73 0.13
N SER A 256 -9.47 -7.93 0.33
CA SER A 256 -9.31 -8.68 1.57
C SER A 256 -9.82 -7.93 2.82
N THR A 257 -9.71 -8.57 3.97
CA THR A 257 -10.04 -7.99 5.27
C THR A 257 -8.96 -8.32 6.29
N ALA A 258 -8.88 -7.54 7.37
CA ALA A 258 -7.83 -7.70 8.38
C ALA A 258 -7.86 -9.11 8.99
N GLY A 259 -6.68 -9.68 9.22
CA GLY A 259 -6.53 -11.04 9.77
C GLY A 259 -6.42 -12.16 8.74
N ASN A 260 -6.62 -11.88 7.44
CA ASN A 260 -6.39 -12.87 6.39
C ASN A 260 -4.92 -12.91 5.98
N ALA A 261 -4.27 -14.06 6.14
CA ALA A 261 -2.86 -14.24 5.76
C ALA A 261 -2.66 -14.49 4.26
N SER A 262 -3.66 -15.02 3.56
CA SER A 262 -3.59 -15.31 2.13
C SER A 262 -3.68 -14.04 1.32
N ALA A 263 -2.67 -13.80 0.47
CA ALA A 263 -2.62 -12.59 -0.33
C ALA A 263 -3.63 -12.61 -1.49
N THR A 264 -4.39 -11.53 -1.67
CA THR A 264 -5.27 -11.34 -2.82
C THR A 264 -4.47 -10.79 -4.00
N LEU A 265 -4.63 -11.39 -5.17
CA LEU A 265 -3.88 -11.00 -6.37
C LEU A 265 -4.78 -10.24 -7.35
N LEU A 266 -4.28 -9.14 -7.91
CA LEU A 266 -4.88 -8.41 -9.02
C LEU A 266 -3.87 -8.28 -10.16
N ASN A 267 -4.15 -8.95 -11.27
CA ASN A 267 -3.46 -8.74 -12.54
C ASN A 267 -4.18 -7.61 -13.27
N GLY A 268 -3.69 -6.39 -13.14
CA GLY A 268 -4.33 -5.19 -13.71
C GLY A 268 -4.28 -4.00 -12.75
N ARG A 269 -5.35 -3.22 -12.71
CA ARG A 269 -5.36 -1.89 -12.07
C ARG A 269 -6.56 -1.71 -11.16
N ALA A 270 -6.37 -1.00 -10.06
CA ALA A 270 -7.43 -0.59 -9.14
C ALA A 270 -7.56 0.94 -9.14
N LEU A 271 -8.52 1.47 -9.89
CA LEU A 271 -8.73 2.91 -10.09
C LEU A 271 -10.03 3.36 -9.42
N SER A 272 -9.95 3.93 -8.21
CA SER A 272 -11.13 4.54 -7.57
C SER A 272 -11.23 6.01 -7.93
N LEU A 273 -12.38 6.43 -8.45
CA LEU A 273 -12.58 7.81 -8.92
C LEU A 273 -12.64 8.81 -7.77
N PHE A 274 -13.47 8.54 -6.76
CA PHE A 274 -13.76 9.54 -5.72
C PHE A 274 -13.36 9.09 -4.31
N ALA A 275 -13.41 7.79 -4.03
CA ALA A 275 -13.19 7.25 -2.69
C ALA A 275 -11.85 6.51 -2.58
N ALA A 276 -11.67 5.82 -1.44
CA ALA A 276 -10.42 5.17 -1.11
C ALA A 276 -10.31 3.78 -1.74
N VAL A 277 -9.06 3.35 -1.89
CA VAL A 277 -8.74 1.92 -2.07
C VAL A 277 -8.15 1.40 -0.77
N THR A 278 -8.78 0.38 -0.19
CA THR A 278 -8.32 -0.26 1.06
C THR A 278 -7.90 -1.70 0.78
N MET A 279 -6.76 -2.09 1.31
CA MET A 279 -6.14 -3.39 1.03
C MET A 279 -5.62 -4.05 2.30
N VAL A 280 -5.65 -5.38 2.31
CA VAL A 280 -4.92 -6.22 3.26
C VAL A 280 -4.22 -7.31 2.46
N ASN A 281 -2.90 -7.44 2.62
CA ASN A 281 -2.10 -8.48 1.97
C ASN A 281 -2.46 -8.61 0.48
N THR A 282 -2.36 -7.51 -0.27
CA THR A 282 -2.83 -7.46 -1.66
C THR A 282 -1.68 -7.16 -2.60
N VAL A 283 -1.61 -7.90 -3.70
CA VAL A 283 -0.58 -7.69 -4.72
C VAL A 283 -1.23 -7.25 -6.01
N ILE A 284 -0.79 -6.11 -6.54
CA ILE A 284 -1.33 -5.51 -7.75
C ILE A 284 -0.21 -5.36 -8.77
N ALA A 285 -0.40 -5.89 -9.98
CA ALA A 285 0.54 -5.78 -11.10
C ALA A 285 -0.12 -5.10 -12.31
N ALA A 286 0.28 -3.85 -12.59
CA ALA A 286 -0.36 -3.00 -13.61
C ALA A 286 -0.21 -3.54 -15.04
N ASP A 287 0.89 -4.21 -15.34
CA ASP A 287 1.19 -4.81 -16.65
C ASP A 287 0.25 -5.99 -17.00
N GLY A 288 -0.57 -6.43 -16.05
CA GLY A 288 -1.47 -7.57 -16.23
C GLY A 288 -0.75 -8.92 -16.25
N VAL A 289 0.56 -8.94 -15.98
CA VAL A 289 1.32 -10.18 -15.75
C VAL A 289 0.91 -10.74 -14.39
N SER A 290 1.02 -12.06 -14.23
CA SER A 290 0.65 -12.74 -12.99
C SER A 290 1.31 -12.06 -11.79
N ALA A 291 0.51 -11.40 -10.96
CA ALA A 291 0.90 -10.84 -9.69
C ALA A 291 1.42 -11.98 -8.82
N ALA A 292 2.74 -12.06 -8.69
CA ALA A 292 3.38 -12.97 -7.77
C ALA A 292 3.38 -12.34 -6.38
N VAL A 293 2.97 -13.10 -5.36
CA VAL A 293 3.21 -12.73 -3.97
C VAL A 293 4.69 -12.39 -3.84
N PRO A 294 5.07 -11.23 -3.25
CA PRO A 294 6.45 -11.02 -2.89
C PRO A 294 6.86 -12.21 -2.04
N VAL A 295 7.72 -13.06 -2.59
CA VAL A 295 8.38 -14.08 -1.81
C VAL A 295 9.21 -13.26 -0.84
N GLU A 296 8.83 -13.25 0.43
CA GLU A 296 9.78 -12.88 1.46
C GLU A 296 10.97 -13.80 1.20
N THR A 297 12.04 -13.24 0.61
CA THR A 297 13.36 -13.80 0.86
C THR A 297 13.40 -13.91 2.36
N PRO A 298 13.54 -15.10 2.95
CA PRO A 298 13.56 -15.23 4.39
C PRO A 298 14.50 -14.15 4.87
N VAL A 299 13.96 -13.15 5.57
CA VAL A 299 14.81 -12.26 6.33
C VAL A 299 15.43 -13.25 7.30
N GLU A 300 16.70 -13.60 7.04
CA GLU A 300 17.45 -14.48 7.90
C GLU A 300 17.12 -14.02 9.31
N PRO A 301 16.57 -14.91 10.18
CA PRO A 301 16.18 -14.50 11.52
C PRO A 301 17.35 -13.70 12.08
N PRO A 302 17.13 -12.48 12.61
CA PRO A 302 18.20 -11.54 12.89
C PRO A 302 19.31 -12.32 13.54
N VAL A 303 20.43 -12.46 12.81
CA VAL A 303 21.50 -13.38 13.20
C VAL A 303 21.82 -13.04 14.64
N GLU A 304 21.42 -13.92 15.55
CA GLU A 304 21.83 -13.80 16.95
C GLU A 304 23.35 -13.74 16.86
N PRO A 305 24.00 -12.66 17.34
CA PRO A 305 25.40 -12.45 17.06
C PRO A 305 26.16 -13.69 17.52
N ALA A 306 26.67 -14.48 16.56
CA ALA A 306 27.33 -15.77 16.81
C ALA A 306 28.70 -15.59 17.47
N SER A 307 28.99 -14.40 17.97
CA SER A 307 30.18 -14.06 18.73
C SER A 307 29.83 -12.92 19.69
N PRO A 308 30.33 -12.96 20.93
CA PRO A 308 30.19 -11.86 21.87
C PRO A 308 30.60 -10.53 21.23
N ILE A 309 29.79 -9.49 21.37
CA ILE A 309 30.29 -8.13 21.11
C ILE A 309 31.17 -7.77 22.31
N THR A 310 32.48 -7.73 22.11
CA THR A 310 33.43 -7.27 23.12
C THR A 310 33.65 -5.77 23.00
N ILE A 311 33.38 -5.04 24.07
CA ILE A 311 33.61 -3.59 24.16
C ILE A 311 34.67 -3.35 25.25
N SER A 312 35.87 -2.91 24.84
CA SER A 312 36.98 -2.62 25.76
C SER A 312 37.38 -1.14 25.66
N GLY A 313 37.56 -0.47 26.81
CA GLY A 313 38.02 0.93 26.87
C GLY A 313 39.20 1.10 27.83
N THR A 314 40.38 1.51 27.33
CA THR A 314 41.63 1.59 28.11
C THR A 314 42.14 3.01 28.38
N SER A 315 41.37 4.07 28.06
CA SER A 315 41.73 5.46 28.40
C SER A 315 40.51 6.39 28.31
N ALA A 316 40.11 7.02 29.43
CA ALA A 316 39.21 8.18 29.66
C ALA A 316 38.05 8.54 28.68
N ALA A 317 37.71 7.70 27.71
CA ALA A 317 36.58 7.86 26.82
C ALA A 317 35.44 6.99 27.35
N ASN A 318 34.29 7.63 27.60
CA ASN A 318 33.12 6.99 28.17
C ASN A 318 32.65 5.84 27.27
N VAL A 319 32.46 4.65 27.84
CA VAL A 319 31.87 3.50 27.13
C VAL A 319 30.39 3.43 27.45
N VAL A 320 29.54 3.38 26.42
CA VAL A 320 28.10 3.14 26.54
C VAL A 320 27.74 1.87 25.78
N ALA A 321 27.29 0.84 26.50
CA ALA A 321 26.84 -0.41 25.91
C ALA A 321 25.33 -0.60 26.19
N VAL A 322 24.55 -0.91 25.15
CA VAL A 322 23.10 -1.16 25.27
C VAL A 322 22.76 -2.50 24.62
N VAL A 323 22.11 -3.40 25.36
CA VAL A 323 21.53 -4.65 24.82
C VAL A 323 20.01 -4.51 24.76
N ALA A 324 19.47 -4.60 23.55
CA ALA A 324 18.04 -4.76 23.30
C ALA A 324 17.81 -6.10 22.57
N GLY A 325 17.16 -7.07 23.22
CA GLY A 325 16.96 -8.44 22.68
C GLY A 325 17.75 -9.52 23.43
N GLY A 326 17.98 -10.69 22.80
CA GLY A 326 18.63 -11.87 23.41
C GLY A 326 20.16 -11.97 23.25
N GLY A 327 20.83 -10.92 22.78
CA GLY A 327 22.27 -10.94 22.46
C GLY A 327 23.20 -11.07 23.68
N PHE A 328 24.48 -11.37 23.42
CA PHE A 328 25.53 -11.51 24.43
C PHE A 328 26.61 -10.42 24.27
N ILE A 329 26.83 -9.60 25.31
CA ILE A 329 27.85 -8.54 25.33
C ILE A 329 28.88 -8.82 26.43
N VAL A 330 30.16 -8.60 26.10
CA VAL A 330 31.26 -8.56 27.08
C VAL A 330 31.77 -7.13 27.19
N VAL A 331 31.85 -6.62 28.41
CA VAL A 331 32.38 -5.29 28.71
C VAL A 331 33.64 -5.41 29.55
N GLU A 332 34.74 -4.80 29.09
CA GLU A 332 36.00 -4.71 29.83
C GLU A 332 36.31 -3.24 30.17
N ASN A 333 36.19 -2.90 31.46
CA ASN A 333 36.58 -1.59 31.96
C ASN A 333 37.96 -1.64 32.63
N ASN A 334 38.95 -1.02 31.99
CA ASN A 334 40.33 -0.97 32.46
C ASN A 334 40.75 0.42 33.00
N GLY A 335 39.80 1.33 33.27
CA GLY A 335 40.11 2.62 33.92
C GLY A 335 39.24 3.84 33.56
N GLY A 336 38.18 3.69 32.77
CA GLY A 336 37.29 4.78 32.35
C GLY A 336 35.98 4.85 33.15
N LEU A 337 35.14 5.85 32.84
CA LEU A 337 33.71 5.82 33.22
C LEU A 337 32.97 4.91 32.24
N VAL A 338 32.30 3.89 32.76
CA VAL A 338 31.53 2.94 31.94
C VAL A 338 30.07 2.96 32.37
N THR A 339 29.18 3.11 31.39
CA THR A 339 27.73 3.02 31.57
C THR A 339 27.17 1.89 30.73
N VAL A 340 26.45 0.98 31.37
CA VAL A 340 25.88 -0.20 30.71
C VAL A 340 24.38 -0.27 30.97
N THR A 341 23.59 -0.55 29.93
CA THR A 341 22.14 -0.71 30.06
C THR A 341 21.67 -2.00 29.38
N GLU A 342 20.99 -2.86 30.14
CA GLU A 342 20.30 -4.06 29.66
C GLU A 342 18.79 -3.76 29.69
N THR A 343 18.13 -3.88 28.54
CA THR A 343 16.67 -3.67 28.42
C THR A 343 15.97 -4.86 27.78
N GLY A 344 16.66 -5.99 27.59
CA GLY A 344 16.25 -7.11 26.76
C GLY A 344 16.07 -8.42 27.55
N THR A 345 16.43 -9.54 26.92
CA THR A 345 16.52 -10.88 27.56
C THR A 345 17.93 -11.44 27.42
N GLY A 346 18.89 -10.59 27.08
CA GLY A 346 20.24 -10.97 26.68
C GLY A 346 21.16 -11.15 27.88
N THR A 347 22.43 -11.41 27.62
CA THR A 347 23.44 -11.55 28.67
C THR A 347 24.49 -10.46 28.54
N ILE A 348 24.84 -9.85 29.66
CA ILE A 348 25.98 -8.94 29.76
C ILE A 348 26.95 -9.46 30.82
N ASP A 349 28.17 -9.75 30.40
CA ASP A 349 29.28 -10.06 31.30
C ASP A 349 30.24 -8.87 31.36
N ILE A 350 30.51 -8.37 32.56
CA ILE A 350 31.31 -7.18 32.79
C ILE A 350 32.51 -7.52 33.67
N ALA A 351 33.71 -7.25 33.17
CA ALA A 351 34.95 -7.22 33.93
C ALA A 351 35.33 -5.76 34.20
N ASN A 352 35.37 -5.36 35.47
CA ASN A 352 35.65 -4.00 35.90
C ASN A 352 36.93 -3.97 36.75
N ASP A 353 38.06 -3.73 36.08
CA ASP A 353 39.40 -3.72 36.65
C ASP A 353 39.96 -2.28 36.86
N GLY A 354 39.14 -1.25 36.60
CA GLY A 354 39.45 0.16 36.89
C GLY A 354 38.22 1.08 36.99
N GLY A 355 38.42 2.38 37.25
CA GLY A 355 37.43 3.46 37.02
C GLY A 355 36.09 3.43 37.78
N LEU A 356 35.21 4.41 37.46
CA LEU A 356 33.82 4.52 37.94
C LEU A 356 32.90 3.75 36.99
N MET A 357 31.91 3.03 37.54
CA MET A 357 30.97 2.24 36.74
C MET A 357 29.52 2.50 37.14
N THR A 358 28.64 2.56 36.15
CA THR A 358 27.18 2.51 36.33
C THR A 358 26.58 1.41 35.46
N ALA A 359 25.90 0.45 36.07
CA ALA A 359 25.16 -0.59 35.37
C ALA A 359 23.66 -0.46 35.66
N THR A 360 22.83 -0.58 34.63
CA THR A 360 21.38 -0.55 34.76
C THR A 360 20.75 -1.74 34.04
N ASN A 361 19.97 -2.53 34.76
CA ASN A 361 19.19 -3.65 34.23
C ASN A 361 17.71 -3.32 34.35
N THR A 362 17.04 -3.09 33.22
CA THR A 362 15.58 -2.90 33.16
C THR A 362 14.89 -4.02 32.39
N GLY A 363 15.64 -4.94 31.79
CA GLY A 363 15.12 -6.10 31.07
C GLY A 363 15.03 -7.36 31.95
N ASN A 364 14.79 -8.49 31.28
CA ASN A 364 14.64 -9.82 31.85
C ASN A 364 15.89 -10.70 31.61
N GLY A 365 17.00 -10.09 31.19
CA GLY A 365 18.24 -10.79 30.86
C GLY A 365 19.12 -11.16 32.06
N LEU A 366 20.34 -11.61 31.78
CA LEU A 366 21.38 -11.90 32.76
C LEU A 366 22.45 -10.80 32.75
N MET A 367 22.81 -10.29 33.92
CA MET A 367 23.93 -9.36 34.07
C MET A 367 24.90 -9.88 35.13
N THR A 368 26.15 -10.14 34.74
CA THR A 368 27.24 -10.53 35.64
C THR A 368 28.28 -9.42 35.72
N ILE A 369 28.65 -9.00 36.93
CA ILE A 369 29.65 -7.97 37.15
C ILE A 369 30.76 -8.53 38.04
N ASN A 370 31.97 -8.67 37.49
CA ASN A 370 33.18 -9.00 38.23
C ASN A 370 34.01 -7.73 38.39
N SER A 371 33.98 -7.14 39.59
CA SER A 371 34.66 -5.86 39.87
C SER A 371 35.83 -6.04 40.82
N THR A 372 37.04 -5.76 40.34
CA THR A 372 38.26 -5.61 41.15
C THR A 372 38.65 -4.13 41.34
N ALA A 373 37.92 -3.21 40.69
CA ALA A 373 38.21 -1.78 40.65
C ALA A 373 38.28 -1.07 42.01
N THR A 374 39.00 0.06 42.01
CA THR A 374 39.17 1.01 43.12
C THR A 374 38.32 2.28 42.96
N GLY A 375 37.33 2.27 42.08
CA GLY A 375 36.36 3.36 41.91
C GLY A 375 34.95 2.92 42.31
N THR A 376 34.04 3.87 42.54
CA THR A 376 32.66 3.57 42.91
C THR A 376 31.96 2.77 41.80
N VAL A 377 31.16 1.78 42.19
CA VAL A 377 30.30 1.02 41.28
C VAL A 377 28.84 1.24 41.70
N THR A 378 28.02 1.71 40.77
CA THR A 378 26.57 1.84 40.97
C THR A 378 25.84 0.84 40.10
N VAL A 379 24.98 0.03 40.71
CA VAL A 379 24.15 -0.95 39.99
C VAL A 379 22.69 -0.70 40.31
N THR A 380 21.87 -0.60 39.26
CA THR A 380 20.44 -0.40 39.36
C THR A 380 19.73 -1.53 38.63
N ASN A 381 18.97 -2.36 39.34
CA ASN A 381 18.13 -3.40 38.73
C ASN A 381 16.66 -3.10 38.99
N THR A 382 15.95 -2.65 37.95
CA THR A 382 14.50 -2.41 37.99
C THR A 382 13.72 -3.38 37.10
N GLY A 383 14.40 -4.23 36.34
CA GLY A 383 13.80 -5.28 35.50
C GLY A 383 13.70 -6.62 36.21
N ASN A 384 13.14 -7.62 35.53
CA ASN A 384 13.02 -8.99 36.05
C ASN A 384 14.21 -9.88 35.66
N GLY A 385 15.34 -9.27 35.32
CA GLY A 385 16.57 -9.96 34.98
C GLY A 385 17.39 -10.34 36.20
N ARG A 386 18.17 -11.41 36.07
CA ARG A 386 19.10 -11.87 37.11
C ARG A 386 20.35 -11.01 37.10
N VAL A 387 20.72 -10.43 38.25
CA VAL A 387 21.95 -9.63 38.39
C VAL A 387 22.85 -10.25 39.46
N THR A 388 24.09 -10.58 39.06
CA THR A 388 25.12 -11.15 39.95
C THR A 388 26.31 -10.22 40.01
N ILE A 389 26.76 -9.88 41.22
CA ILE A 389 27.93 -9.01 41.43
C ILE A 389 28.96 -9.72 42.30
N ASN A 390 30.16 -9.88 41.75
CA ASN A 390 31.34 -10.39 42.43
C ASN A 390 32.33 -9.25 42.63
N ALA A 391 32.48 -8.79 43.86
CA ALA A 391 33.33 -7.65 44.18
C ALA A 391 34.48 -8.06 45.08
N THR A 392 35.70 -7.78 44.63
CA THR A 392 36.93 -8.03 45.41
C THR A 392 37.81 -6.78 45.58
N GLY A 393 37.37 -5.64 45.01
CA GLY A 393 37.98 -4.32 45.18
C GLY A 393 37.70 -3.65 46.53
N ALA A 394 38.35 -2.52 46.80
CA ALA A 394 38.39 -1.89 48.13
C ALA A 394 37.37 -0.74 48.36
N GLU A 395 36.60 -0.36 47.35
CA GLU A 395 35.70 0.81 47.40
C GLU A 395 34.20 0.44 47.45
N VAL A 396 33.37 1.45 47.73
CA VAL A 396 31.92 1.29 47.95
C VAL A 396 31.18 0.88 46.67
N ILE A 397 30.36 -0.17 46.80
CA ILE A 397 29.38 -0.60 45.79
C ILE A 397 27.99 -0.20 46.26
N THR A 398 27.28 0.55 45.41
CA THR A 398 25.90 0.97 45.66
C THR A 398 24.96 0.17 44.78
N ILE A 399 23.98 -0.48 45.40
CA ILE A 399 22.98 -1.32 44.71
C ILE A 399 21.59 -0.75 44.98
N THR A 400 20.82 -0.57 43.92
CA THR A 400 19.38 -0.31 43.98
C THR A 400 18.66 -1.42 43.24
N HIS A 401 17.77 -2.14 43.92
CA HIS A 401 17.01 -3.23 43.33
C HIS A 401 15.52 -3.07 43.64
N THR A 402 14.69 -3.08 42.60
CA THR A 402 13.24 -2.95 42.67
C THR A 402 12.51 -3.92 41.73
N GLY A 403 13.22 -4.90 41.15
CA GLY A 403 12.67 -5.92 40.25
C GLY A 403 12.22 -7.19 40.98
N ASP A 404 11.63 -8.13 40.24
CA ASP A 404 10.92 -9.29 40.83
C ASP A 404 11.78 -10.58 41.01
N GLU A 405 12.99 -10.66 40.43
CA GLU A 405 13.83 -11.87 40.36
C GLU A 405 15.15 -11.80 41.19
N ASP A 406 15.81 -12.95 41.37
CA ASP A 406 16.97 -13.16 42.28
C ASP A 406 18.13 -12.17 42.05
N PHE A 407 18.51 -11.44 43.10
CA PHE A 407 19.71 -10.58 43.17
C PHE A 407 20.76 -11.18 44.13
N THR A 408 22.03 -11.29 43.70
CA THR A 408 23.11 -11.90 44.53
C THR A 408 24.31 -10.97 44.73
N TYR A 409 24.66 -10.66 46.00
CA TYR A 409 25.86 -9.89 46.40
C TYR A 409 26.26 -10.07 47.89
N PRO A 410 27.56 -10.20 48.25
CA PRO A 410 28.64 -10.76 47.43
C PRO A 410 28.48 -12.28 47.34
N ALA A 411 28.84 -12.90 46.21
CA ALA A 411 28.91 -14.36 46.14
C ALA A 411 30.08 -14.85 47.02
N LEU A 412 29.78 -15.70 48.01
CA LEU A 412 30.79 -16.38 48.83
C LEU A 412 31.51 -17.47 48.05
#